data_AF-A0A957P9T8-F1
#
_entry.id   AF-A0A957P9T8-F1
#
_cell.length_a   1.000
_cell.length_b   1.000
_cell.length_c   1.000
_cell.angle_alpha   90.00
_cell.angle_beta   90.00
_cell.angle_gamma   90.00
#
_symmetry.space_group_name_H-M   'P 1'
#
loop_
_entity.id
_entity.type
_entity.pdbx_description
1 polymer ?
#
loop_
_entity_poly.entity_id
_entity_poly.type
_entity_poly.pdbx_seq_one_letter_code
_entity_poly.pdbx_strand_id
1 'polypeptide(L)' 'QPVKRASDRDGVKFTLADESWLLIRPSGTEPVLRIYAESRSDAQVQQLLQEGAALAQAQIEQLQRVAA' A
#
# COMPACT_ATOMS: atom_id res chain seq x y z
N GLN A 1 -3.97 9.04 -8.60
CA GLN A 1 -4.85 8.58 -9.72
C GLN A 1 -6.10 7.94 -9.12
N PRO A 2 -7.25 7.90 -9.82
CA PRO A 2 -8.44 7.20 -9.30
C PRO A 2 -8.19 5.69 -9.18
N VAL A 3 -8.72 5.09 -8.10
CA VAL A 3 -8.72 3.64 -7.90
C VAL A 3 -9.80 3.03 -8.79
N LYS A 4 -9.40 2.09 -9.65
CA LYS A 4 -10.31 1.30 -10.49
C LYS A 4 -10.88 0.11 -9.73
N ARG A 5 -10.06 -0.53 -8.90
CA ARG A 5 -10.44 -1.71 -8.12
C ARG A 5 -9.61 -1.84 -6.85
N ALA A 6 -10.24 -2.33 -5.78
CA ALA A 6 -9.57 -2.77 -4.57
C ALA A 6 -9.79 -4.28 -4.33
N SER A 7 -8.85 -4.92 -3.65
CA SER A 7 -8.92 -6.32 -3.21
C SER A 7 -8.20 -6.47 -1.89
N ASP A 8 -8.77 -7.23 -0.95
CA ASP A 8 -8.31 -7.41 0.44
C ASP A 8 -7.88 -8.86 0.78
N ARG A 9 -7.82 -9.74 -0.22
CA ARG A 9 -7.57 -11.18 -0.03
C ARG A 9 -6.20 -11.54 0.56
N ASP A 10 -5.15 -10.77 0.26
CA ASP A 10 -3.78 -11.01 0.75
C ASP A 10 -3.06 -9.67 0.87
N GLY A 11 -3.38 -8.93 1.94
CA GLY A 11 -3.15 -7.49 2.00
C GLY A 11 -4.16 -6.72 1.16
N VAL A 12 -3.96 -5.41 1.06
CA VAL A 12 -4.83 -4.51 0.30
C VAL A 12 -4.14 -4.11 -0.99
N LYS A 13 -4.68 -4.57 -2.12
CA LYS A 13 -4.24 -4.20 -3.47
C LYS A 13 -5.19 -3.17 -4.08
N PHE A 14 -4.63 -2.04 -4.49
CA PHE A 14 -5.30 -1.03 -5.29
C PHE A 14 -4.80 -1.12 -6.73
N THR A 15 -5.71 -1.37 -7.67
CA THR A 15 -5.46 -1.21 -9.10
C THR A 15 -6.01 0.14 -9.54
N LEU A 16 -5.18 0.95 -10.20
CA LEU A 16 -5.48 2.29 -10.66
C LEU A 16 -6.05 2.26 -12.08
N ALA A 17 -6.62 3.37 -12.54
CA ALA A 17 -7.27 3.46 -13.85
C ALA A 17 -6.32 3.20 -15.04
N ASP A 18 -5.02 3.43 -14.87
CA ASP A 18 -3.98 3.19 -15.88
C ASP A 18 -3.39 1.76 -15.83
N GLU A 19 -3.98 0.88 -15.01
CA GLU A 19 -3.56 -0.47 -14.66
C GLU A 19 -2.32 -0.58 -13.76
N SER A 20 -1.72 0.55 -13.35
CA SER A 20 -0.71 0.56 -12.28
C SER A 20 -1.34 0.04 -10.98
N TRP A 21 -0.51 -0.47 -10.06
CA TRP A 21 -1.02 -0.99 -8.80
C TRP A 21 -0.10 -0.75 -7.61
N LEU A 22 -0.72 -0.67 -6.43
CA LEU A 22 -0.10 -0.61 -5.12
C LEU A 22 -0.63 -1.78 -4.28
N LEU A 23 0.24 -2.48 -3.57
CA LEU A 23 -0.11 -3.53 -2.62
C LEU A 23 0.57 -3.26 -1.28
N ILE A 24 -0.23 -3.18 -0.22
CA ILE A 24 0.24 -3.14 1.16
C ILE A 24 -0.14 -4.46 1.82
N ARG A 25 0.85 -5.21 2.31
CA ARG A 25 0.65 -6.57 2.79
C ARG A 25 1.43 -6.85 4.08
N PRO A 26 0.80 -7.38 5.14
CA PRO A 26 1.54 -7.87 6.30
C PRO A 26 2.36 -9.10 5.94
N SER A 27 3.58 -9.18 6.47
CA SER A 27 4.37 -10.40 6.39
C SER A 27 3.77 -11.48 7.29
N GLY A 28 3.69 -12.72 6.79
CA GLY A 28 3.23 -13.86 7.60
C GLY A 28 4.31 -14.44 8.53
N THR A 29 5.57 -14.05 8.36
CA THR A 29 6.72 -14.65 9.08
C THR A 29 7.58 -13.64 9.83
N GLU A 30 7.37 -12.34 9.60
CA GLU A 30 8.18 -11.26 10.17
C GLU A 30 7.26 -10.12 10.62
N PRO A 31 7.62 -9.34 11.65
CA PRO A 31 6.79 -8.22 12.12
C PRO A 31 6.96 -6.97 11.23
N VAL A 32 6.72 -7.12 9.93
CA VAL A 32 6.89 -6.04 8.93
C VAL A 32 5.69 -5.95 7.99
N LEU A 33 5.39 -4.73 7.53
CA LEU A 33 4.53 -4.50 6.37
C LEU A 33 5.38 -4.40 5.10
N ARG A 34 4.96 -5.07 4.05
CA ARG A 34 5.57 -4.99 2.72
C ARG A 34 4.72 -4.13 1.80
N ILE A 35 5.40 -3.31 1.00
CA ILE A 35 4.78 -2.38 0.07
C ILE A 35 5.37 -2.65 -1.31
N TYR A 36 4.50 -2.94 -2.26
CA TYR A 36 4.87 -3.25 -3.62
C TYR A 36 4.11 -2.31 -4.55
N ALA A 37 4.77 -1.87 -5.61
CA ALA A 37 4.14 -1.09 -6.66
C ALA A 37 4.63 -1.53 -8.04
N GLU A 38 3.76 -1.39 -9.02
CA GLU A 38 4.08 -1.53 -10.44
C GLU A 38 3.43 -0.38 -11.19
N SER A 39 4.17 0.21 -12.11
CA SER A 39 3.71 1.31 -12.93
C SER A 39 4.54 1.43 -14.20
N ARG A 40 4.26 2.44 -15.03
CA ARG A 40 4.85 2.59 -16.37
C ARG A 40 6.22 3.27 -16.35
N SER A 41 6.68 3.75 -15.20
CA SER A 41 7.98 4.39 -15.03
C SER A 41 8.48 4.26 -13.60
N ASP A 42 9.79 4.30 -13.42
CA ASP A 42 10.42 4.27 -12.10
C ASP A 42 9.95 5.41 -11.21
N ALA A 43 9.76 6.61 -11.78
CA ALA A 43 9.25 7.76 -11.04
C ALA A 43 7.84 7.50 -10.46
N GLN A 44 6.95 6.89 -11.25
CA GLN A 44 5.60 6.52 -10.77
C GLN A 44 5.65 5.38 -9.75
N VAL A 45 6.54 4.40 -9.93
CA VAL A 45 6.76 3.35 -8.94
C VAL A 45 7.20 3.96 -7.60
N GLN A 46 8.20 4.84 -7.62
CA GLN A 46 8.68 5.50 -6.40
C GLN A 46 7.58 6.33 -5.74
N GLN A 47 6.78 7.06 -6.51
CA GLN A 47 5.64 7.81 -6.00
C GLN A 47 4.64 6.87 -5.30
N LEU A 48 4.25 5.75 -5.93
CA LEU A 48 3.30 4.80 -5.34
C LEU A 48 3.84 4.14 -4.07
N LEU A 49 5.13 3.81 -4.04
CA LEU A 49 5.77 3.25 -2.84
C LEU A 49 5.75 4.26 -1.67
N GLN A 50 6.04 5.54 -1.94
CA GLN A 50 6.00 6.60 -0.93
C GLN A 50 4.56 6.83 -0.43
N GLU A 51 3.58 6.91 -1.33
CA GLU A 51 2.17 7.05 -0.97
C GLU A 51 1.69 5.86 -0.12
N GLY A 52 2.06 4.64 -0.51
CA GLY A 52 1.73 3.43 0.25
C GLY A 52 2.39 3.40 1.64
N ALA A 53 3.64 3.82 1.74
CA ALA A 53 4.37 3.87 3.01
C ALA A 53 3.76 4.90 3.97
N ALA A 54 3.44 6.09 3.48
CA ALA A 54 2.78 7.12 4.26
C ALA A 54 1.41 6.65 4.78
N LEU A 55 0.61 5.98 3.92
CA LEU A 55 -0.71 5.47 4.29
C LEU A 55 -0.62 4.36 5.35
N ALA A 56 0.32 3.43 5.19
CA ALA A 56 0.57 2.37 6.18
C ALA A 56 1.02 2.94 7.54
N GLN A 57 1.95 3.90 7.52
CA GLN A 57 2.47 4.56 8.72
C GLN A 57 1.36 5.29 9.48
N ALA A 58 0.55 6.09 8.78
CA ALA A 58 -0.58 6.80 9.38
C ALA A 58 -1.58 5.86 10.06
N GLN A 59 -1.87 4.71 9.43
CA GLN A 59 -2.78 3.72 9.99
C GLN A 59 -2.21 3.02 11.22
N ILE A 60 -0.92 2.70 11.22
CA ILE A 60 -0.23 2.12 12.40
C ILE A 60 -0.31 3.09 13.58
N GLU A 61 0.01 4.37 13.36
CA GLU A 61 -0.06 5.39 14.40
C GLU A 61 -1.48 5.55 14.95
N GLN A 62 -2.48 5.51 14.07
CA GLN A 62 -3.88 5.57 14.49
C GLN A 62 -4.26 4.37 15.38
N LEU A 63 -3.84 3.15 15.03
CA LEU A 63 -4.11 1.96 15.82
C LEU A 63 -3.43 2.03 17.20
N GLN A 64 -2.20 2.54 17.26
CA GLN A 64 -1.47 2.73 18.52
C GLN A 64 -2.16 3.73 19.45
N ARG A 65 -2.81 4.76 18.91
CA ARG A 65 -3.56 5.75 19.71
C ARG A 65 -4.86 5.20 20.30
N VAL A 66 -5.50 4.23 19.64
CA VAL A 66 -6.75 3.62 20.13
C VAL A 66 -6.45 2.52 21.17
N ALA A 67 -5.26 1.93 21.12
CA ALA A 67 -4.82 0.88 22.04
C ALA A 67 -4.22 1.41 23.35
N ALA A 68 -4.05 2.73 23.50
CA ALA A 68 -3.55 3.41 24.70
C ALA A 68 -4.71 3.97 25.53
#